data_AF-A0A5N6Y399-F1
#
_entry.id   AF-A0A5N6Y399-F1
#
_cell.length_a   1.000
_cell.length_b   1.000
_cell.length_c   1.000
_cell.angle_alpha   90.00
_cell.angle_beta   90.00
_cell.angle_gamma   90.00
#
_symmetry.space_group_name_H-M   'P 1'
#
loop_
_entity.id
_entity.type
_entity.pdbx_description
1 polymer ?
#
loop_
_entity_poly.entity_id
_entity_poly.type
_entity_poly.pdbx_seq_one_letter_code
_entity_poly.pdbx_strand_id
1 'polypeptide(L)'
;MLVLLARYKLVRQPRLYRRVLVGLSTCFIVWTVLEALFIQHRVSTVDRIPPTPPRQFERIFIASTHWNNEAILRSHWNNAVIQLAKTWGPENIFVSIFESGSWDDSKGALRDLDLELDRLGVRRNLTLSEITHQDEISRPPSDGWIDTPRGRKELRRIPYLARLRNLTLRPLEDLARNGIVFDKVLFLNDVVFTVDDVISLLNTNDGVYAAACSLDFSKPPRYYDTFALRDSNGDETLMQEWPYFRSATSRDALLAMSPAPVKSCWNGMVTMPVAPFLSKTPLRFRAIPDSLAQLHVEGSECCLIHADNPLSPTKGVYLNPRVRVGYNDLAYAAVHPHTAWISLHNIALALWENRIRR
;
A
#
# COMPACT_ATOMS: atom_id res chain seq x y z
N MET A 1 79.63 -30.46 -19.76
CA MET A 1 79.21 -29.13 -20.22
C MET A 1 77.70 -29.07 -20.07
N LEU A 2 77.20 -28.29 -19.10
CA LEU A 2 75.82 -28.34 -18.58
C LEU A 2 74.77 -27.77 -19.55
N VAL A 3 73.58 -28.34 -19.43
CA VAL A 3 72.31 -28.10 -20.12
C VAL A 3 71.83 -26.64 -20.05
N LEU A 4 71.45 -26.06 -21.18
CA LEU A 4 70.78 -24.76 -21.31
C LEU A 4 69.24 -24.95 -21.30
N LEU A 5 68.60 -24.63 -20.18
CA LEU A 5 67.16 -24.50 -20.04
C LEU A 5 66.68 -23.15 -20.60
N ALA A 6 65.92 -23.18 -21.70
CA ALA A 6 65.23 -22.00 -22.21
C ALA A 6 64.00 -21.66 -21.35
N ARG A 7 64.08 -20.56 -20.58
CA ARG A 7 62.92 -19.95 -19.90
C ARG A 7 62.15 -19.07 -20.89
N TYR A 8 60.99 -19.53 -21.36
CA TYR A 8 59.99 -18.66 -21.99
C TYR A 8 59.45 -17.66 -20.95
N LYS A 9 59.78 -16.38 -21.11
CA LYS A 9 59.13 -15.29 -20.36
C LYS A 9 57.78 -14.98 -21.00
N LEU A 10 56.69 -15.38 -20.35
CA LEU A 10 55.36 -14.81 -20.61
C LEU A 10 55.37 -13.31 -20.23
N VAL A 11 55.52 -12.44 -21.22
CA VAL A 11 55.33 -10.99 -21.04
C VAL A 11 53.82 -10.73 -21.00
N ARG A 12 53.22 -10.75 -19.80
CA ARG A 12 51.85 -10.25 -19.58
C ARG A 12 51.82 -8.77 -19.97
N GLN A 13 51.05 -8.39 -21.00
CA GLN A 13 50.87 -7.00 -21.45
C GLN A 13 49.89 -6.24 -20.53
N PRO A 14 50.35 -5.45 -19.53
CA PRO A 14 49.46 -4.83 -18.54
C PRO A 14 48.70 -3.63 -19.11
N ARG A 15 49.21 -3.05 -20.22
CA ARG A 15 48.67 -1.84 -20.85
C ARG A 15 47.39 -2.11 -21.65
N LEU A 16 47.30 -3.24 -22.33
CA LEU A 16 46.09 -3.63 -23.07
C LEU A 16 44.95 -3.96 -22.09
N TYR A 17 45.26 -4.74 -21.05
CA TYR A 17 44.31 -5.07 -19.97
C TYR A 17 43.77 -3.81 -19.28
N ARG A 18 44.65 -2.84 -18.94
CA ARG A 18 44.23 -1.56 -18.36
C ARG A 18 43.32 -0.76 -19.30
N ARG A 19 43.60 -0.72 -20.60
CA ARG A 19 42.76 0.00 -21.59
C ARG A 19 41.39 -0.64 -21.75
N VAL A 20 41.33 -1.97 -21.82
CA VAL A 20 40.07 -2.71 -21.88
C VAL A 20 39.26 -2.48 -20.61
N LEU A 21 39.89 -2.56 -19.44
CA LEU A 21 39.22 -2.33 -18.16
C LEU A 21 38.69 -0.90 -18.03
N VAL A 22 39.47 0.10 -18.44
CA VAL A 22 39.01 1.50 -18.48
C VAL A 22 37.84 1.65 -19.45
N GLY A 23 37.92 1.08 -20.66
CA GLY A 23 36.85 1.14 -21.64
C GLY A 23 35.54 0.51 -21.14
N LEU A 24 35.62 -0.69 -20.55
CA LEU A 24 34.46 -1.36 -19.95
C LEU A 24 33.87 -0.55 -18.80
N SER A 25 34.71 -0.02 -17.89
CA SER A 25 34.26 0.85 -16.80
C SER A 25 33.57 2.11 -17.32
N THR A 26 34.10 2.74 -18.37
CA THR A 26 33.47 3.92 -18.99
C THR A 26 32.13 3.57 -19.62
N CYS A 27 32.05 2.52 -20.44
CA CYS A 27 30.78 2.06 -21.04
C CYS A 27 29.73 1.77 -19.96
N PHE A 28 30.16 1.18 -18.85
CA PHE A 28 29.28 0.81 -17.75
C PHE A 28 28.78 2.02 -16.93
N ILE A 29 29.64 3.01 -16.70
CA ILE A 29 29.23 4.29 -16.10
C ILE A 29 28.23 5.00 -17.02
N VAL A 30 28.53 5.09 -18.32
CA VAL A 30 27.64 5.71 -19.32
C VAL A 30 26.30 4.99 -19.34
N TRP A 31 26.29 3.66 -19.35
CA TRP A 31 25.05 2.87 -19.29
C TRP A 31 24.23 3.19 -18.04
N THR A 32 24.86 3.21 -16.87
CA THR A 32 24.16 3.51 -15.59
C THR A 32 23.55 4.91 -15.60
N VAL A 33 24.27 5.91 -16.13
CA VAL A 33 23.77 7.28 -16.23
C VAL A 33 22.59 7.37 -17.20
N LEU A 34 22.68 6.72 -18.37
CA LEU A 34 21.59 6.69 -19.35
C LEU A 34 20.35 5.98 -18.80
N GLU A 35 20.53 4.86 -18.10
CA GLU A 35 19.46 4.11 -17.42
C GLU A 35 18.77 4.99 -16.37
N ALA A 36 19.53 5.68 -15.52
CA ALA A 36 18.99 6.57 -14.51
C ALA A 36 18.24 7.77 -15.11
N LEU A 37 18.79 8.39 -16.16
CA LEU A 37 18.14 9.48 -16.90
C LEU A 37 16.81 9.03 -17.52
N PHE A 38 16.81 7.86 -18.16
CA PHE A 38 15.62 7.29 -18.78
C PHE A 38 14.52 7.02 -17.76
N ILE A 39 14.87 6.42 -16.62
CA ILE A 39 13.92 6.15 -15.54
C ILE A 39 13.40 7.46 -14.95
N GLN A 40 14.26 8.43 -14.65
CA GLN A 40 13.81 9.71 -14.10
C GLN A 40 12.88 10.44 -15.06
N HIS A 41 13.20 10.46 -16.35
CA HIS A 41 12.35 11.05 -17.37
C HIS A 41 10.98 10.36 -17.41
N ARG A 42 10.95 9.02 -17.36
CA ARG A 42 9.70 8.25 -17.30
C ARG A 42 8.88 8.58 -16.06
N VAL A 43 9.49 8.53 -14.87
CA VAL A 43 8.84 8.87 -13.59
C VAL A 43 8.24 10.26 -13.65
N SER A 44 9.03 11.26 -14.08
CA SER A 44 8.58 12.65 -14.17
C SER A 44 7.46 12.84 -15.19
N THR A 45 7.51 12.13 -16.31
CA THR A 45 6.48 12.21 -17.36
C THR A 45 5.16 11.62 -16.86
N VAL A 46 5.21 10.44 -16.24
CA VAL A 46 4.01 9.76 -15.72
C VAL A 46 3.36 10.55 -14.58
N ASP A 47 4.15 11.14 -13.68
CA ASP A 47 3.64 11.94 -12.56
C ASP A 47 2.96 13.24 -13.02
N ARG A 48 3.31 13.77 -14.20
CA ARG A 48 2.69 14.99 -14.76
C ARG A 48 1.38 14.74 -15.48
N ILE A 49 1.08 13.49 -15.84
CA ILE A 49 -0.14 13.15 -16.55
C ILE A 49 -1.26 13.02 -15.50
N PRO A 50 -2.28 13.89 -15.49
CA PRO A 50 -3.41 13.71 -14.58
C PRO A 50 -4.13 12.39 -14.89
N PRO A 51 -4.72 11.73 -13.89
CA PRO A 51 -5.50 10.54 -14.14
C PRO A 51 -6.70 10.89 -15.03
N THR A 52 -7.03 9.99 -15.96
CA THR A 52 -8.23 10.16 -16.78
C THR A 52 -9.45 9.74 -15.96
N PRO A 53 -10.42 10.64 -15.70
CA PRO A 53 -11.65 10.25 -15.03
C PRO A 53 -12.41 9.21 -15.86
N PRO A 54 -13.08 8.24 -15.22
CA PRO A 54 -13.87 7.26 -15.95
C PRO A 54 -15.06 7.92 -16.65
N ARG A 55 -15.49 7.38 -17.79
CA ARG A 55 -16.67 7.89 -18.52
C ARG A 55 -17.97 7.74 -17.73
N GLN A 56 -18.03 6.74 -16.85
CA GLN A 56 -19.08 6.51 -15.88
C GLN A 56 -18.40 6.12 -14.58
N PHE A 57 -18.77 6.81 -13.49
CA PHE A 57 -18.24 6.48 -12.18
C PHE A 57 -18.86 5.18 -11.68
N GLU A 58 -18.00 4.21 -11.36
CA GLU A 58 -18.37 3.04 -10.58
C GLU A 58 -18.90 3.47 -9.21
N ARG A 59 -19.88 2.72 -8.69
CA ARG A 59 -20.40 2.94 -7.33
C ARG A 59 -19.42 2.41 -6.31
N ILE A 60 -18.99 3.26 -5.38
CA ILE A 60 -17.97 2.94 -4.39
C ILE A 60 -18.54 2.87 -2.97
N PHE A 61 -18.21 1.81 -2.26
CA PHE A 61 -18.43 1.67 -0.82
C PHE A 61 -17.12 1.97 -0.09
N ILE A 62 -17.07 3.06 0.65
CA ILE A 62 -15.89 3.44 1.44
C ILE A 62 -15.95 2.76 2.80
N ALA A 63 -14.84 2.14 3.20
CA ALA A 63 -14.67 1.50 4.51
C ALA A 63 -13.43 2.06 5.19
N SER A 64 -13.58 2.67 6.37
CA SER A 64 -12.47 3.24 7.14
C SER A 64 -12.57 2.93 8.62
N THR A 65 -11.42 2.77 9.27
CA THR A 65 -11.29 2.61 10.72
C THR A 65 -10.39 3.69 11.28
N HIS A 66 -10.79 4.35 12.37
CA HIS A 66 -10.03 5.43 12.99
C HIS A 66 -9.79 5.22 14.49
N TRP A 67 -8.62 5.63 14.95
CA TRP A 67 -8.24 5.69 16.36
C TRP A 67 -7.14 6.74 16.56
N ASN A 68 -7.38 7.73 17.43
CA ASN A 68 -6.48 8.85 17.70
C ASN A 68 -6.01 9.59 16.44
N ASN A 69 -6.96 9.96 15.58
CA ASN A 69 -6.72 10.56 14.27
C ASN A 69 -7.24 12.00 14.15
N GLU A 70 -7.57 12.70 15.24
CA GLU A 70 -8.22 14.02 15.19
C GLU A 70 -7.48 14.99 14.24
N ALA A 71 -6.16 15.11 14.42
CA ALA A 71 -5.35 16.06 13.67
C ALA A 71 -5.46 15.85 12.15
N ILE A 72 -5.33 14.61 11.66
CA ILE A 72 -5.39 14.31 10.23
C ILE A 72 -6.83 14.33 9.69
N LEU A 73 -7.81 13.92 10.50
CA LEU A 73 -9.24 14.00 10.17
C LEU A 73 -9.64 15.44 9.87
N ARG A 74 -9.31 16.35 10.79
CA ARG A 74 -9.65 17.77 10.68
C ARG A 74 -8.88 18.48 9.56
N SER A 75 -7.60 18.16 9.39
CA SER A 75 -6.75 18.91 8.45
C SER A 75 -6.87 18.43 7.00
N HIS A 76 -7.07 17.13 6.74
CA HIS A 76 -7.00 16.57 5.39
C HIS A 76 -8.11 15.56 5.08
N TRP A 77 -8.22 14.50 5.90
CA TRP A 77 -8.96 13.29 5.53
C TRP A 77 -10.46 13.56 5.34
N ASN A 78 -11.10 14.31 6.26
CA ASN A 78 -12.52 14.63 6.15
C ASN A 78 -12.82 15.42 4.86
N ASN A 79 -12.01 16.45 4.58
CA ASN A 79 -12.17 17.24 3.37
C ASN A 79 -11.95 16.38 2.11
N ALA A 80 -10.98 15.47 2.11
CA ALA A 80 -10.75 14.56 0.98
C ALA A 80 -11.97 13.65 0.71
N VAL A 81 -12.59 13.09 1.76
CA VAL A 81 -13.84 12.32 1.61
C VAL A 81 -15.00 13.18 1.10
N ILE A 82 -15.12 14.43 1.58
CA ILE A 82 -16.13 15.38 1.09
C ILE A 82 -15.92 15.70 -0.39
N GLN A 83 -14.67 15.97 -0.82
CA GLN A 83 -14.37 16.22 -2.23
C GLN A 83 -14.68 14.99 -3.09
N LEU A 84 -14.33 13.79 -2.60
CA LEU A 84 -14.63 12.54 -3.29
C LEU A 84 -16.13 12.35 -3.48
N ALA A 85 -16.94 12.61 -2.45
CA ALA A 85 -18.39 12.54 -2.53
C ALA A 85 -18.99 13.57 -3.49
N LYS A 86 -18.45 14.79 -3.54
CA LYS A 86 -18.85 15.80 -4.53
C LYS A 86 -18.51 15.38 -5.96
N THR A 87 -17.37 14.72 -6.17
CA THR A 87 -16.95 14.24 -7.49
C THR A 87 -17.78 13.03 -7.96
N TRP A 88 -18.04 12.07 -7.08
CA TRP A 88 -18.77 10.83 -7.44
C TRP A 88 -20.29 11.03 -7.53
N GLY A 89 -20.83 11.98 -6.77
CA GLY A 89 -22.26 12.13 -6.57
C GLY A 89 -22.79 11.25 -5.41
N PRO A 90 -23.74 11.74 -4.62
CA PRO A 90 -24.24 11.07 -3.41
C PRO A 90 -24.90 9.70 -3.68
N GLU A 91 -25.36 9.44 -4.89
CA GLU A 91 -25.98 8.19 -5.33
C GLU A 91 -24.96 7.06 -5.62
N ASN A 92 -23.71 7.44 -5.93
CA ASN A 92 -22.62 6.54 -6.32
C ASN A 92 -21.62 6.29 -5.20
N ILE A 93 -21.80 6.89 -4.02
CA ILE A 93 -20.89 6.72 -2.89
C ILE A 93 -21.66 6.36 -1.61
N PHE A 94 -21.07 5.47 -0.82
CA PHE A 94 -21.50 5.20 0.56
C PHE A 94 -20.29 5.24 1.48
N VAL A 95 -20.42 5.87 2.65
CA VAL A 95 -19.31 6.04 3.59
C VAL A 95 -19.56 5.22 4.87
N SER A 96 -18.74 4.22 5.14
CA SER A 96 -18.80 3.40 6.36
C SER A 96 -17.54 3.62 7.20
N ILE A 97 -17.72 4.20 8.39
CA ILE A 97 -16.62 4.54 9.30
C ILE A 97 -16.87 3.89 10.66
N PHE A 98 -15.83 3.25 11.18
CA PHE A 98 -15.79 2.75 12.56
C PHE A 98 -14.65 3.42 13.33
N GLU A 99 -15.01 4.20 14.34
CA GLU A 99 -14.09 4.83 15.27
C GLU A 99 -13.97 3.94 16.53
N SER A 100 -12.75 3.54 16.88
CA SER A 100 -12.48 2.50 17.86
C SER A 100 -11.98 3.01 19.22
N GLY A 101 -12.65 4.00 19.79
CA GLY A 101 -12.42 4.45 21.15
C GLY A 101 -11.19 5.34 21.35
N SER A 102 -11.10 6.40 20.55
CA SER A 102 -10.10 7.46 20.61
C SER A 102 -10.10 8.21 21.95
N TRP A 103 -8.93 8.73 22.30
CA TRP A 103 -8.69 9.58 23.46
C TRP A 103 -8.62 11.06 23.10
N ASP A 104 -8.36 11.37 21.83
CA ASP A 104 -8.48 12.71 21.27
C ASP A 104 -9.91 12.99 20.77
N ASP A 105 -10.14 14.15 20.16
CA ASP A 105 -11.46 14.50 19.62
C ASP A 105 -11.68 13.98 18.18
N SER A 106 -11.16 12.78 17.87
CA SER A 106 -11.50 12.07 16.61
C SER A 106 -13.02 11.92 16.46
N LYS A 107 -13.73 11.67 17.57
CA LYS A 107 -15.18 11.56 17.59
C LYS A 107 -15.85 12.87 17.15
N GLY A 108 -15.40 14.01 17.66
CA GLY A 108 -15.87 15.33 17.21
C GLY A 108 -15.56 15.59 15.75
N ALA A 109 -14.33 15.31 15.31
CA ALA A 109 -13.95 15.47 13.90
C ALA A 109 -14.82 14.62 12.96
N LEU A 110 -15.16 13.39 13.33
CA LEU A 110 -16.03 12.53 12.53
C LEU A 110 -17.51 12.97 12.57
N ARG A 111 -17.98 13.58 13.66
CA ARG A 111 -19.31 14.20 13.68
C ARG A 111 -19.40 15.39 12.74
N ASP A 112 -18.35 16.20 12.64
CA ASP A 112 -18.28 17.30 11.67
C ASP A 112 -18.39 16.77 10.23
N LEU A 113 -17.66 15.68 9.92
CA LEU A 113 -17.79 15.00 8.63
C LEU A 113 -19.21 14.47 8.39
N ASP A 114 -19.82 13.87 9.40
CA ASP A 114 -21.19 13.33 9.31
C ASP A 114 -22.19 14.41 8.90
N LEU A 115 -22.12 15.58 9.54
CA LEU A 115 -22.98 16.72 9.20
C LEU A 115 -22.79 17.21 7.76
N GLU A 116 -21.54 17.29 7.28
CA GLU A 116 -21.29 17.73 5.89
C GLU A 116 -21.73 16.68 4.87
N LEU A 117 -21.53 15.39 5.14
CA LEU A 117 -22.03 14.32 4.27
C LEU A 117 -23.57 14.30 4.24
N ASP A 118 -24.23 14.63 5.34
CA ASP A 118 -25.69 14.78 5.40
C ASP A 118 -26.21 15.88 4.49
N ARG A 119 -25.58 17.06 4.56
CA ARG A 119 -25.93 18.20 3.71
C ARG A 119 -25.75 17.89 2.22
N LEU A 120 -24.79 17.02 1.89
CA LEU A 120 -24.55 16.55 0.52
C LEU A 120 -25.50 15.41 0.10
N GLY A 121 -26.33 14.88 1.00
CA GLY A 121 -27.23 13.76 0.72
C GLY A 121 -26.52 12.41 0.62
N VAL A 122 -25.28 12.31 1.11
CA VAL A 122 -24.46 11.08 1.02
C VAL A 122 -24.91 10.10 2.10
N ARG A 123 -25.27 8.89 1.67
CA ARG A 123 -25.61 7.79 2.58
C ARG A 123 -24.35 7.29 3.29
N ARG A 124 -24.46 7.06 4.59
CA ARG A 124 -23.30 6.71 5.43
C ARG A 124 -23.70 5.91 6.66
N ASN A 125 -22.71 5.25 7.26
CA ASN A 125 -22.79 4.62 8.57
C ASN A 125 -21.57 5.06 9.37
N LEU A 126 -21.80 5.88 10.40
CA LEU A 126 -20.77 6.30 11.35
C LEU A 126 -21.00 5.62 12.69
N THR A 127 -20.05 4.77 13.11
CA THR A 127 -20.08 4.13 14.43
C THR A 127 -18.95 4.69 15.29
N LEU A 128 -19.31 5.33 16.40
CA LEU A 128 -18.37 5.88 17.38
C LEU A 128 -18.40 5.01 18.63
N SER A 129 -17.31 4.32 18.94
CA SER A 129 -17.25 3.37 20.05
C SER A 129 -17.10 4.10 21.39
N GLU A 130 -17.97 3.83 22.35
CA GLU A 130 -17.76 4.26 23.75
C GLU A 130 -16.75 3.39 24.51
N ILE A 131 -16.43 2.21 23.97
CA ILE A 131 -15.37 1.36 24.50
C ILE A 131 -14.03 1.91 24.00
N THR A 132 -13.17 2.30 24.92
CA THR A 132 -11.82 2.78 24.62
C THR A 132 -10.87 1.64 24.29
N HIS A 133 -9.72 1.96 23.67
CA HIS A 133 -8.66 0.96 23.50
C HIS A 133 -8.17 0.39 24.85
N GLN A 134 -8.16 1.21 25.90
CA GLN A 134 -7.80 0.76 27.26
C GLN A 134 -8.79 -0.29 27.77
N ASP A 135 -10.09 -0.09 27.53
CA ASP A 135 -11.11 -1.07 27.93
C ASP A 135 -10.93 -2.40 27.18
N GLU A 136 -10.62 -2.36 25.88
CA GLU A 136 -10.37 -3.55 25.07
C GLU A 136 -9.20 -4.39 25.61
N ILE A 137 -8.08 -3.77 25.96
CA ILE A 137 -6.90 -4.47 26.51
C ILE A 137 -7.04 -4.81 27.99
N SER A 138 -8.07 -4.31 28.68
CA SER A 138 -8.32 -4.60 30.11
C SER A 138 -9.39 -5.68 30.33
N ARG A 139 -10.02 -6.17 29.27
CA ARG A 139 -11.03 -7.24 29.34
C ARG A 139 -10.42 -8.56 29.83
N PRO A 140 -11.25 -9.46 30.41
CA PRO A 140 -10.81 -10.82 30.73
C PRO A 140 -10.23 -11.53 29.49
N PRO A 141 -9.08 -12.23 29.62
CA PRO A 141 -8.49 -12.95 28.51
C PRO A 141 -9.46 -13.99 27.91
N SER A 142 -9.45 -14.06 26.58
CA SER A 142 -10.32 -14.92 25.76
C SER A 142 -9.57 -15.30 24.47
N ASP A 143 -10.26 -15.85 23.48
CA ASP A 143 -9.68 -16.12 22.15
C ASP A 143 -9.04 -14.84 21.57
N GLY A 144 -7.87 -14.97 20.97
CA GLY A 144 -7.07 -13.85 20.51
C GLY A 144 -6.17 -13.21 21.57
N TRP A 145 -6.03 -13.82 22.76
CA TRP A 145 -5.05 -13.43 23.78
C TRP A 145 -3.90 -14.42 23.86
N ILE A 146 -2.69 -13.94 24.11
CA ILE A 146 -1.49 -14.79 24.22
C ILE A 146 -0.71 -14.52 25.49
N ASP A 147 -0.11 -15.59 26.04
CA ASP A 147 0.88 -15.48 27.10
C ASP A 147 2.18 -14.92 26.52
N THR A 148 2.67 -13.85 27.13
CA THR A 148 3.91 -13.18 26.70
C THR A 148 5.09 -13.57 27.60
N PRO A 149 6.34 -13.42 27.13
CA PRO A 149 7.53 -13.61 27.97
C PRO A 149 7.57 -12.72 29.24
N ARG A 150 6.72 -11.70 29.29
CA ARG A 150 6.54 -10.79 30.44
C ARG A 150 5.64 -11.37 31.55
N GLY A 151 5.18 -12.62 31.41
CA GLY A 151 4.35 -13.31 32.40
C GLY A 151 2.92 -12.77 32.48
N ARG A 152 2.44 -12.14 31.40
CA ARG A 152 1.10 -11.56 31.29
C ARG A 152 0.41 -12.04 30.02
N LYS A 153 -0.91 -12.19 30.07
CA LYS A 153 -1.74 -12.34 28.88
C LYS A 153 -2.01 -10.99 28.26
N GLU A 154 -1.74 -10.87 26.96
CA GLU A 154 -1.97 -9.64 26.20
C GLU A 154 -2.86 -9.93 24.98
N LEU A 155 -3.73 -8.96 24.65
CA LEU A 155 -4.59 -9.04 23.47
C LEU A 155 -3.75 -8.95 22.20
N ARG A 156 -3.93 -9.90 21.27
CA ARG A 156 -3.27 -9.86 19.96
C ARG A 156 -3.85 -8.74 19.10
N ARG A 157 -2.96 -7.98 18.47
CA ARG A 157 -3.31 -6.85 17.60
C ARG A 157 -4.12 -7.26 16.36
N ILE A 158 -3.72 -8.36 15.69
CA ILE A 158 -4.31 -8.72 14.38
C ILE A 158 -5.77 -9.19 14.47
N PRO A 159 -6.15 -10.09 15.41
CA PRO A 159 -7.57 -10.43 15.59
C PRO A 159 -8.44 -9.21 15.87
N TYR A 160 -7.95 -8.26 16.66
CA TYR A 160 -8.62 -7.00 16.95
C TYR A 160 -8.84 -6.16 15.68
N LEU A 161 -7.79 -5.92 14.88
CA LEU A 161 -7.89 -5.14 13.64
C LEU A 161 -8.79 -5.83 12.59
N ALA A 162 -8.66 -7.14 12.42
CA ALA A 162 -9.51 -7.93 11.53
C ALA A 162 -10.98 -7.79 11.89
N ARG A 163 -11.31 -7.85 13.19
CA ARG A 163 -12.67 -7.61 13.69
C ARG A 163 -13.17 -6.22 13.31
N LEU A 164 -12.39 -5.17 13.55
CA LEU A 164 -12.80 -3.79 13.22
C LEU A 164 -13.04 -3.59 11.73
N ARG A 165 -12.16 -4.11 10.87
CA ARG A 165 -12.35 -4.04 9.41
C ARG A 165 -13.58 -4.81 8.93
N ASN A 166 -13.92 -5.92 9.58
CA ASN A 166 -15.17 -6.61 9.27
C ASN A 166 -16.41 -5.84 9.74
N LEU A 167 -16.32 -5.05 10.82
CA LEU A 167 -17.43 -4.20 11.27
C LEU A 167 -17.78 -3.12 10.25
N THR A 168 -16.78 -2.49 9.61
CA THR A 168 -17.01 -1.47 8.58
C THR A 168 -17.69 -2.04 7.32
N LEU A 169 -17.61 -3.36 7.10
CA LEU A 169 -18.24 -4.04 5.97
C LEU A 169 -19.68 -4.48 6.22
N ARG A 170 -20.18 -4.51 7.47
CA ARG A 170 -21.56 -4.93 7.75
C ARG A 170 -22.62 -4.14 6.97
N PRO A 171 -22.54 -2.79 6.86
CA PRO A 171 -23.51 -2.04 6.07
C PRO A 171 -23.55 -2.44 4.60
N LEU A 172 -22.44 -2.90 4.01
CA LEU A 172 -22.39 -3.37 2.63
C LEU A 172 -23.34 -4.56 2.41
N GLU A 173 -23.37 -5.49 3.35
CA GLU A 173 -24.23 -6.68 3.29
C GLU A 173 -25.69 -6.32 3.50
N ASP A 174 -25.97 -5.42 4.45
CA ASP A 174 -27.33 -4.97 4.75
C ASP A 174 -27.91 -4.22 3.53
N LEU A 175 -27.12 -3.36 2.90
CA LEU A 175 -27.47 -2.66 1.67
C LEU A 175 -27.70 -3.63 0.51
N ALA A 176 -26.85 -4.63 0.35
CA ALA A 176 -27.01 -5.65 -0.70
C ALA A 176 -28.29 -6.46 -0.54
N ARG A 177 -28.67 -6.84 0.69
CA ARG A 177 -29.95 -7.51 0.98
C ARG A 177 -31.16 -6.64 0.62
N ASN A 178 -31.00 -5.33 0.67
CA ASN A 178 -32.01 -4.34 0.26
C ASN A 178 -31.91 -3.95 -1.22
N GLY A 179 -31.15 -4.70 -2.04
CA GLY A 179 -31.03 -4.47 -3.49
C GLY A 179 -30.08 -3.32 -3.86
N ILE A 180 -29.33 -2.76 -2.92
CA ILE A 180 -28.38 -1.68 -3.17
C ILE A 180 -26.99 -2.29 -3.29
N VAL A 181 -26.46 -2.31 -4.52
CA VAL A 181 -25.16 -2.90 -4.85
C VAL A 181 -24.16 -1.82 -5.26
N PHE A 182 -22.89 -2.05 -4.89
CA PHE A 182 -21.73 -1.24 -5.26
C PHE A 182 -20.78 -2.09 -6.10
N ASP A 183 -19.92 -1.44 -6.88
CA ASP A 183 -18.96 -2.12 -7.76
C ASP A 183 -17.65 -2.43 -7.02
N LYS A 184 -17.16 -1.47 -6.23
CA LYS A 184 -15.88 -1.53 -5.52
C LYS A 184 -16.04 -1.15 -4.04
N VAL A 185 -15.23 -1.79 -3.19
CA VAL A 185 -14.94 -1.33 -1.84
C VAL A 185 -13.64 -0.55 -1.87
N LEU A 186 -13.66 0.70 -1.41
CA LEU A 186 -12.48 1.54 -1.21
C LEU A 186 -12.15 1.58 0.28
N PHE A 187 -11.08 0.90 0.67
CA PHE A 187 -10.54 0.95 2.01
C PHE A 187 -9.60 2.15 2.16
N LEU A 188 -9.88 2.99 3.14
CA LEU A 188 -9.05 4.15 3.48
C LEU A 188 -8.49 3.96 4.89
N ASN A 189 -7.17 4.11 5.03
CA ASN A 189 -6.56 4.36 6.33
C ASN A 189 -6.61 5.87 6.65
N ASP A 190 -6.01 6.24 7.78
CA ASP A 190 -5.72 7.60 8.25
C ASP A 190 -4.54 8.23 7.49
N VAL A 191 -4.71 8.44 6.18
CA VAL A 191 -3.70 9.02 5.28
C VAL A 191 -4.22 10.27 4.57
N VAL A 192 -3.31 11.15 4.16
CA VAL A 192 -3.55 12.24 3.20
C VAL A 192 -3.61 11.64 1.80
N PHE A 193 -4.69 11.95 1.09
CA PHE A 193 -4.95 11.53 -0.29
C PHE A 193 -5.81 12.58 -1.02
N THR A 194 -5.87 12.49 -2.34
CA THR A 194 -6.67 13.34 -3.22
C THR A 194 -7.67 12.53 -4.04
N VAL A 195 -8.62 13.21 -4.69
CA VAL A 195 -9.54 12.58 -5.63
C VAL A 195 -8.78 11.93 -6.81
N ASP A 196 -7.71 12.57 -7.27
CA ASP A 196 -6.85 12.03 -8.34
C ASP A 196 -6.13 10.74 -7.92
N ASP A 197 -5.75 10.60 -6.65
CA ASP A 197 -5.20 9.35 -6.13
C ASP A 197 -6.23 8.22 -6.20
N VAL A 198 -7.49 8.50 -5.85
CA VAL A 198 -8.58 7.53 -5.92
C VAL A 198 -8.89 7.13 -7.36
N ILE A 199 -8.97 8.09 -8.28
CA ILE A 199 -9.18 7.81 -9.72
C ILE A 199 -8.01 6.96 -10.25
N SER A 200 -6.78 7.34 -9.94
CA SER A 200 -5.58 6.60 -10.34
C SER A 200 -5.58 5.17 -9.80
N LEU A 201 -6.00 4.99 -8.54
CA LEU A 201 -6.09 3.69 -7.90
C LEU A 201 -7.17 2.82 -8.55
N LEU A 202 -8.35 3.37 -8.80
CA LEU A 202 -9.45 2.64 -9.44
C LEU A 202 -9.10 2.22 -10.87
N ASN A 203 -8.37 3.05 -11.60
CA ASN A 203 -7.89 2.77 -12.96
C ASN A 203 -6.66 1.84 -13.03
N THR A 204 -6.15 1.36 -11.90
CA THR A 204 -5.03 0.41 -11.89
C THR A 204 -5.35 -0.78 -12.80
N ASN A 205 -4.42 -1.18 -13.67
CA ASN A 205 -4.61 -2.29 -14.60
C ASN A 205 -5.94 -2.23 -15.38
N ASP A 206 -6.28 -1.04 -15.90
CA ASP A 206 -7.52 -0.75 -16.63
C ASP A 206 -8.80 -1.09 -15.85
N GLY A 207 -8.76 -1.02 -14.52
CA GLY A 207 -9.88 -1.36 -13.63
C GLY A 207 -10.04 -2.87 -13.35
N VAL A 208 -9.19 -3.71 -13.95
CA VAL A 208 -9.26 -5.17 -13.86
C VAL A 208 -8.25 -5.71 -12.87
N TYR A 209 -8.69 -5.95 -11.63
CA TYR A 209 -7.86 -6.54 -10.57
C TYR A 209 -8.72 -7.24 -9.53
N ALA A 210 -8.09 -8.08 -8.71
CA ALA A 210 -8.66 -8.57 -7.46
C ALA A 210 -8.50 -7.54 -6.34
N ALA A 211 -7.37 -6.85 -6.33
CA ALA A 211 -7.11 -5.69 -5.47
C ALA A 211 -6.05 -4.78 -6.10
N ALA A 212 -6.18 -3.47 -5.85
CA ALA A 212 -5.15 -2.49 -6.17
C ALA A 212 -4.85 -1.64 -4.92
N CYS A 213 -3.56 -1.40 -4.65
CA CYS A 213 -3.11 -0.66 -3.47
C CYS A 213 -2.22 0.54 -3.84
N SER A 214 -2.24 1.56 -2.98
CA SER A 214 -1.27 2.66 -2.99
C SER A 214 0.08 2.27 -2.38
N LEU A 215 1.04 3.20 -2.37
CA LEU A 215 2.21 3.21 -1.48
C LEU A 215 1.98 4.21 -0.36
N ASP A 216 2.38 3.88 0.88
CA ASP A 216 2.25 4.77 2.04
C ASP A 216 3.60 5.28 2.55
N PHE A 217 3.59 6.51 3.02
CA PHE A 217 4.78 7.16 3.54
C PHE A 217 4.51 7.83 4.89
N SER A 218 5.30 7.45 5.89
CA SER A 218 5.40 8.19 7.16
C SER A 218 6.66 9.05 7.21
N LYS A 219 7.78 8.50 6.72
CA LYS A 219 9.10 9.16 6.66
C LYS A 219 9.76 8.89 5.30
N PRO A 220 9.37 9.62 4.23
CA PRO A 220 10.01 9.53 2.91
C PRO A 220 11.54 9.65 2.99
N PRO A 221 12.30 8.96 2.11
CA PRO A 221 11.84 8.22 0.92
C PRO A 221 11.42 6.76 1.20
N ARG A 222 11.44 6.31 2.46
CA ARG A 222 11.06 4.95 2.84
C ARG A 222 9.55 4.82 2.90
N TYR A 223 9.01 3.79 2.24
CA TYR A 223 7.60 3.44 2.41
C TYR A 223 7.37 2.78 3.78
N TYR A 224 6.15 2.88 4.31
CA TYR A 224 5.84 2.54 5.70
C TYR A 224 5.46 1.07 5.91
N ASP A 225 4.37 0.59 5.29
CA ASP A 225 3.80 -0.74 5.58
C ASP A 225 4.54 -1.87 4.86
N THR A 226 5.62 -2.34 5.48
CA THR A 226 6.39 -3.52 5.05
C THR A 226 5.74 -4.85 5.46
N PHE A 227 4.71 -4.83 6.30
CA PHE A 227 4.14 -6.05 6.87
C PHE A 227 3.18 -6.72 5.88
N ALA A 228 2.37 -5.93 5.17
CA ALA A 228 1.41 -6.45 4.19
C ALA A 228 2.00 -6.62 2.78
N LEU A 229 3.02 -5.84 2.40
CA LEU A 229 3.54 -5.84 1.02
C LEU A 229 4.42 -7.06 0.74
N ARG A 230 4.00 -7.89 -0.22
CA ARG A 230 4.75 -9.06 -0.71
C ARG A 230 4.86 -9.00 -2.22
N ASP A 231 6.05 -9.19 -2.76
CA ASP A 231 6.25 -9.12 -4.21
C ASP A 231 5.52 -10.26 -4.95
N SER A 232 5.63 -10.31 -6.28
CA SER A 232 4.93 -11.31 -7.10
C SER A 232 5.34 -12.77 -6.81
N ASN A 233 6.49 -13.00 -6.17
CA ASN A 233 6.89 -14.33 -5.70
C ASN A 233 6.36 -14.63 -4.28
N GLY A 234 5.82 -13.63 -3.59
CA GLY A 234 5.42 -13.71 -2.19
C GLY A 234 6.53 -13.33 -1.22
N ASP A 235 7.68 -12.86 -1.73
CA ASP A 235 8.80 -12.45 -0.89
C ASP A 235 8.54 -11.09 -0.24
N GLU A 236 9.16 -10.86 0.92
CA GLU A 236 9.25 -9.52 1.48
C GLU A 236 10.01 -8.56 0.55
N THR A 237 9.76 -7.25 0.69
CA THR A 237 10.54 -6.29 -0.08
C THR A 237 12.01 -6.35 0.28
N LEU A 238 12.86 -6.34 -0.74
CA LEU A 238 14.32 -6.35 -0.62
C LEU A 238 14.88 -5.11 0.08
N MET A 239 14.19 -3.98 -0.08
CA MET A 239 14.56 -2.67 0.48
C MET A 239 13.32 -1.77 0.61
N GLN A 240 13.36 -0.79 1.52
CA GLN A 240 12.25 0.14 1.75
C GLN A 240 12.28 1.40 0.87
N GLU A 241 13.36 1.61 0.14
CA GLU A 241 13.50 2.69 -0.83
C GLU A 241 13.30 2.11 -2.23
N TRP A 242 12.79 2.92 -3.16
CA TRP A 242 12.56 2.48 -4.54
C TRP A 242 13.86 1.87 -5.10
N PRO A 243 13.87 0.71 -5.79
CA PRO A 243 12.72 0.05 -6.42
C PRO A 243 12.15 -1.16 -5.65
N TYR A 244 12.27 -1.19 -4.32
CA TYR A 244 11.63 -2.10 -3.34
C TYR A 244 11.82 -3.63 -3.51
N PHE A 245 11.50 -4.20 -4.67
CA PHE A 245 11.22 -5.63 -4.85
C PHE A 245 12.45 -6.46 -5.21
N ARG A 246 12.40 -7.74 -4.81
CA ARG A 246 13.33 -8.79 -5.23
C ARG A 246 12.93 -9.36 -6.58
N SER A 247 11.66 -9.73 -6.72
CA SER A 247 11.09 -10.26 -7.96
C SER A 247 11.31 -9.33 -9.13
N ALA A 248 11.80 -9.89 -10.24
CA ALA A 248 11.97 -9.16 -11.48
C ALA A 248 10.63 -8.65 -12.02
N THR A 249 9.57 -9.45 -11.97
CA THR A 249 8.24 -9.05 -12.47
C THR A 249 7.71 -7.80 -11.76
N SER A 250 7.77 -7.76 -10.42
CA SER A 250 7.31 -6.59 -9.65
C SER A 250 8.24 -5.39 -9.84
N ARG A 251 9.56 -5.61 -9.82
CA ARG A 251 10.55 -4.54 -9.98
C ARG A 251 10.46 -3.91 -11.37
N ASP A 252 10.45 -4.71 -12.43
CA ASP A 252 10.50 -4.20 -13.81
C ASP A 252 9.22 -3.40 -14.12
N ALA A 253 8.07 -3.83 -13.60
CA ALA A 253 6.83 -3.06 -13.64
C ALA A 253 6.95 -1.70 -12.90
N LEU A 254 7.60 -1.69 -11.72
CA LEU A 254 7.86 -0.47 -10.95
C LEU A 254 8.82 0.49 -11.68
N LEU A 255 9.91 -0.03 -12.29
CA LEU A 255 10.82 0.75 -13.13
C LEU A 255 10.12 1.30 -14.39
N ALA A 256 9.06 0.62 -14.83
CA ALA A 256 8.19 1.06 -15.92
C ALA A 256 7.08 2.04 -15.47
N MET A 257 6.96 2.36 -14.18
CA MET A 257 5.85 3.16 -13.62
C MET A 257 4.48 2.58 -14.00
N SER A 258 4.40 1.26 -14.09
CA SER A 258 3.19 0.49 -14.38
C SER A 258 2.71 -0.24 -13.13
N PRO A 259 1.43 -0.65 -13.06
CA PRO A 259 0.92 -1.46 -11.95
C PRO A 259 1.81 -2.69 -11.70
N ALA A 260 2.45 -2.74 -10.52
CA ALA A 260 3.38 -3.80 -10.18
C ALA A 260 2.62 -5.01 -9.61
N PRO A 261 2.70 -6.20 -10.24
CA PRO A 261 2.07 -7.40 -9.70
C PRO A 261 2.69 -7.77 -8.35
N VAL A 262 1.85 -8.09 -7.37
CA VAL A 262 2.23 -8.45 -6.00
C VAL A 262 1.37 -9.62 -5.52
N LYS A 263 1.80 -10.31 -4.46
CA LYS A 263 0.93 -11.30 -3.79
C LYS A 263 0.00 -10.66 -2.76
N SER A 264 0.42 -9.54 -2.16
CA SER A 264 -0.38 -8.77 -1.21
C SER A 264 0.14 -7.35 -1.06
N CYS A 265 -0.74 -6.42 -0.69
CA CYS A 265 -0.42 -5.03 -0.38
C CYS A 265 -1.53 -4.39 0.48
N TRP A 266 -1.25 -3.28 1.17
CA TRP A 266 -2.28 -2.50 1.85
C TRP A 266 -1.98 -1.01 1.83
N ASN A 267 -0.87 -0.61 2.46
CA ASN A 267 -0.13 0.62 2.18
C ASN A 267 -1.00 1.90 2.04
N GLY A 268 -1.97 2.06 2.95
CA GLY A 268 -2.73 3.31 3.15
C GLY A 268 -4.08 3.39 2.44
N MET A 269 -4.20 2.87 1.21
CA MET A 269 -5.43 2.91 0.42
C MET A 269 -5.53 1.71 -0.51
N VAL A 270 -6.67 1.02 -0.49
CA VAL A 270 -6.89 -0.23 -1.26
C VAL A 270 -8.28 -0.23 -1.88
N THR A 271 -8.39 -0.70 -3.12
CA THR A 271 -9.67 -0.96 -3.77
C THR A 271 -9.81 -2.43 -4.14
N MET A 272 -11.00 -3.00 -3.94
CA MET A 272 -11.34 -4.38 -4.27
C MET A 272 -12.74 -4.46 -4.88
N PRO A 273 -13.01 -5.36 -5.84
CA PRO A 273 -14.39 -5.65 -6.26
C PRO A 273 -15.26 -6.08 -5.07
N VAL A 274 -16.53 -5.66 -5.06
CA VAL A 274 -17.48 -6.01 -3.99
C VAL A 274 -17.87 -7.49 -3.99
N ALA A 275 -17.87 -8.13 -5.17
CA ALA A 275 -18.44 -9.47 -5.34
C ALA A 275 -17.92 -10.54 -4.36
N PRO A 276 -16.61 -10.65 -4.04
CA PRO A 276 -16.12 -11.59 -3.03
C PRO A 276 -16.73 -11.38 -1.62
N PHE A 277 -16.95 -10.13 -1.21
CA PHE A 277 -17.51 -9.79 0.10
C PHE A 277 -19.00 -10.12 0.23
N LEU A 278 -19.72 -10.23 -0.89
CA LEU A 278 -21.15 -10.57 -0.93
C LEU A 278 -21.42 -12.00 -1.42
N SER A 279 -20.37 -12.81 -1.58
CA SER A 279 -20.51 -14.19 -2.06
C SER A 279 -21.14 -15.11 -0.99
N LYS A 280 -21.48 -16.35 -1.36
CA LYS A 280 -22.02 -17.35 -0.41
C LYS A 280 -21.07 -17.65 0.75
N THR A 281 -19.77 -17.52 0.51
CA THR A 281 -18.71 -17.61 1.53
C THR A 281 -17.98 -16.27 1.52
N PRO A 282 -18.52 -15.26 2.22
CA PRO A 282 -18.01 -13.89 2.15
C PRO A 282 -16.51 -13.80 2.45
N LEU A 283 -15.81 -13.02 1.65
CA LEU A 283 -14.44 -12.62 1.95
C LEU A 283 -14.42 -11.80 3.26
N ARG A 284 -13.55 -12.17 4.20
CA ARG A 284 -13.42 -11.55 5.53
C ARG A 284 -11.98 -11.32 5.90
N PHE A 285 -11.73 -10.26 6.66
CA PHE A 285 -10.46 -10.12 7.36
C PHE A 285 -10.37 -11.17 8.46
N ARG A 286 -9.21 -11.80 8.61
CA ARG A 286 -8.94 -12.76 9.68
C ARG A 286 -7.51 -12.65 10.17
N ALA A 287 -7.27 -13.18 11.36
CA ALA A 287 -5.93 -13.45 11.87
C ALA A 287 -5.57 -14.92 11.66
N ILE A 288 -4.33 -15.28 11.98
CA ILE A 288 -3.94 -16.69 12.10
C ILE A 288 -4.41 -17.29 13.45
N PRO A 289 -4.62 -18.61 13.53
CA PRO A 289 -4.99 -19.28 14.79
C PRO A 289 -4.05 -19.00 15.96
N ASP A 290 -4.58 -18.99 17.18
CA ASP A 290 -3.81 -18.74 18.41
C ASP A 290 -2.67 -19.76 18.61
N SER A 291 -2.85 -21.00 18.16
CA SER A 291 -1.81 -22.05 18.23
C SER A 291 -0.54 -21.68 17.45
N LEU A 292 -0.67 -20.94 16.35
CA LEU A 292 0.50 -20.44 15.61
C LEU A 292 1.10 -19.21 16.27
N ALA A 293 0.27 -18.36 16.88
CA ALA A 293 0.74 -17.19 17.63
C ALA A 293 1.57 -17.57 18.87
N GLN A 294 1.24 -18.68 19.53
CA GLN A 294 2.05 -19.26 20.61
C GLN A 294 3.47 -19.67 20.14
N LEU A 295 3.65 -19.91 18.84
CA LEU A 295 4.95 -20.16 18.21
C LEU A 295 5.59 -18.87 17.66
N HIS A 296 5.10 -17.69 18.07
CA HIS A 296 5.54 -16.38 17.60
C HIS A 296 5.36 -16.16 16.09
N VAL A 297 4.42 -16.87 15.47
CA VAL A 297 4.01 -16.61 14.10
C VAL A 297 2.88 -15.58 14.15
N GLU A 298 2.93 -14.55 13.32
CA GLU A 298 1.83 -13.59 13.17
C GLU A 298 1.69 -13.22 11.70
N GLY A 299 0.45 -13.10 11.23
CA GLY A 299 0.16 -12.79 9.82
C GLY A 299 -0.77 -11.59 9.73
N SER A 300 -0.38 -10.56 8.99
CA SER A 300 -1.23 -9.38 8.78
C SER A 300 -2.56 -9.77 8.15
N GLU A 301 -3.67 -9.29 8.72
CA GLU A 301 -5.00 -9.43 8.12
C GLU A 301 -5.08 -8.78 6.74
N CYS A 302 -4.29 -7.72 6.53
CA CYS A 302 -4.16 -7.04 5.25
C CYS A 302 -3.34 -7.82 4.21
N CYS A 303 -2.56 -8.82 4.63
CA CYS A 303 -1.93 -9.79 3.74
C CYS A 303 -2.87 -10.96 3.45
N LEU A 304 -3.45 -11.53 4.51
CA LEU A 304 -4.29 -12.73 4.44
C LEU A 304 -5.55 -12.53 3.58
N ILE A 305 -6.13 -11.33 3.58
CA ILE A 305 -7.29 -10.99 2.74
C ILE A 305 -7.04 -11.26 1.25
N HIS A 306 -5.80 -11.11 0.76
CA HIS A 306 -5.46 -11.36 -0.65
C HIS A 306 -5.32 -12.86 -0.95
N ALA A 307 -4.80 -13.63 0.01
CA ALA A 307 -4.72 -15.08 -0.10
C ALA A 307 -6.11 -15.73 -0.12
N ASP A 308 -7.05 -15.14 0.63
CA ASP A 308 -8.44 -15.62 0.71
C ASP A 308 -9.33 -15.10 -0.42
N ASN A 309 -8.92 -14.04 -1.12
CA ASN A 309 -9.71 -13.44 -2.19
C ASN A 309 -9.70 -14.37 -3.43
N PRO A 310 -10.86 -14.94 -3.82
CA PRO A 310 -10.95 -15.89 -4.93
C PRO A 310 -10.62 -15.27 -6.29
N LEU A 311 -10.58 -13.94 -6.39
CA LEU A 311 -10.19 -13.23 -7.61
C LEU A 311 -8.66 -13.10 -7.74
N SER A 312 -7.89 -13.21 -6.66
CA SER A 312 -6.43 -12.98 -6.68
C SER A 312 -5.69 -13.84 -7.72
N PRO A 313 -5.99 -15.14 -7.88
CA PRO A 313 -5.30 -15.98 -8.87
C PRO A 313 -5.61 -15.63 -10.33
N THR A 314 -6.78 -15.03 -10.60
CA THR A 314 -7.28 -14.82 -11.97
C THR A 314 -7.18 -13.36 -12.43
N LYS A 315 -7.38 -12.41 -11.50
CA LYS A 315 -7.34 -10.98 -11.77
C LYS A 315 -6.10 -10.29 -11.21
N GLY A 316 -5.31 -10.94 -10.34
CA GLY A 316 -4.08 -10.39 -9.79
C GLY A 316 -4.28 -9.31 -8.72
N VAL A 317 -3.23 -9.07 -7.94
CA VAL A 317 -3.12 -7.97 -6.99
C VAL A 317 -2.02 -7.03 -7.46
N TYR A 318 -2.27 -5.73 -7.42
CA TYR A 318 -1.35 -4.73 -7.98
C TYR A 318 -1.04 -3.62 -6.98
N LEU A 319 0.24 -3.28 -6.87
CA LEU A 319 0.69 -2.03 -6.28
C LEU A 319 0.74 -0.97 -7.38
N ASN A 320 0.07 0.18 -7.21
CA ASN A 320 0.12 1.27 -8.17
C ASN A 320 1.20 2.29 -7.77
N PRO A 321 2.33 2.40 -8.49
CA PRO A 321 3.42 3.32 -8.12
C PRO A 321 3.06 4.80 -8.24
N ARG A 322 1.95 5.13 -8.92
CA ARG A 322 1.48 6.51 -9.09
C ARG A 322 0.66 7.00 -7.90
N VAL A 323 0.09 6.07 -7.13
CA VAL A 323 -0.77 6.38 -5.98
C VAL A 323 0.10 6.32 -4.74
N ARG A 324 0.52 7.48 -4.25
CA ARG A 324 1.36 7.60 -3.06
C ARG A 324 0.56 8.38 -2.02
N VAL A 325 0.45 7.87 -0.81
CA VAL A 325 -0.32 8.51 0.26
C VAL A 325 0.59 8.75 1.46
N GLY A 326 0.28 9.76 2.26
CA GLY A 326 1.14 10.18 3.38
C GLY A 326 0.41 10.14 4.71
N TYR A 327 1.06 9.67 5.78
CA TYR A 327 0.48 9.72 7.14
C TYR A 327 0.46 11.14 7.75
N ASN A 328 0.97 12.13 7.03
CA ASN A 328 0.89 13.55 7.34
C ASN A 328 1.17 14.37 6.07
N ASP A 329 0.86 15.67 6.12
CA ASP A 329 1.07 16.60 5.00
C ASP A 329 2.52 16.62 4.49
N LEU A 330 3.49 16.70 5.41
CA LEU A 330 4.92 16.73 5.04
C LEU A 330 5.33 15.46 4.28
N ALA A 331 4.86 14.29 4.72
CA ALA A 331 5.14 13.03 4.06
C ALA A 331 4.48 12.95 2.68
N TYR A 332 3.22 13.41 2.55
CA TYR A 332 2.50 13.45 1.29
C TYR A 332 3.16 14.43 0.30
N ALA A 333 3.49 15.65 0.74
CA ALA A 333 4.14 16.66 -0.08
C ALA A 333 5.53 16.23 -0.56
N ALA A 334 6.31 15.54 0.28
CA ALA A 334 7.65 15.06 -0.08
C ALA A 334 7.65 14.01 -1.20
N VAL A 335 6.55 13.28 -1.40
CA VAL A 335 6.39 12.32 -2.52
C VAL A 335 5.56 12.88 -3.68
N HIS A 336 5.10 14.13 -3.59
CA HIS A 336 4.47 14.90 -4.68
C HIS A 336 5.14 16.27 -4.91
N PRO A 337 6.48 16.34 -5.06
CA PRO A 337 7.12 17.60 -5.37
C PRO A 337 6.75 18.09 -6.77
N HIS A 338 6.92 19.39 -7.02
CA HIS A 338 6.77 19.97 -8.37
C HIS A 338 7.82 19.45 -9.38
N THR A 339 8.88 18.79 -8.89
CA THR A 339 9.96 18.18 -9.66
C THR A 339 9.88 16.64 -9.59
N ALA A 340 10.89 15.93 -10.08
CA ALA A 340 10.95 14.47 -9.92
C ALA A 340 11.08 14.08 -8.43
N TRP A 341 10.17 13.25 -7.93
CA TRP A 341 10.21 12.79 -6.53
C TRP A 341 11.38 11.86 -6.21
N ILE A 342 11.99 11.24 -7.23
CA ILE A 342 13.27 10.52 -7.11
C ILE A 342 14.35 11.27 -7.91
N SER A 343 15.45 11.62 -7.24
CA SER A 343 16.60 12.25 -7.89
C SER A 343 17.40 11.23 -8.73
N LEU A 344 18.13 11.70 -9.76
CA LEU A 344 19.03 10.85 -10.56
C LEU A 344 20.05 10.11 -9.71
N HIS A 345 20.61 10.81 -8.72
CA HIS A 345 21.57 10.25 -7.78
C HIS A 345 20.95 9.08 -7.00
N ASN A 346 19.73 9.27 -6.47
CA ASN A 346 19.04 8.24 -5.71
C ASN A 346 18.64 7.06 -6.62
N ILE A 347 18.21 7.30 -7.86
CA ILE A 347 17.94 6.24 -8.83
C ILE A 347 19.21 5.41 -9.07
N ALA A 348 20.34 6.06 -9.37
CA ALA A 348 21.59 5.36 -9.63
C ALA A 348 22.01 4.52 -8.41
N LEU A 349 22.06 5.11 -7.21
CA LEU A 349 22.42 4.40 -5.98
C LEU A 349 21.47 3.24 -5.67
N ALA A 350 20.17 3.44 -5.81
CA ALA A 350 19.19 2.42 -5.46
C ALA A 350 19.18 1.25 -6.45
N LEU A 351 19.41 1.49 -7.75
CA LEU A 351 19.59 0.41 -8.72
C LEU A 351 20.79 -0.46 -8.38
N TRP A 352 21.87 0.17 -7.91
CA TRP A 352 23.07 -0.52 -7.46
C TRP A 352 22.86 -1.33 -6.19
N GLU A 353 22.26 -0.71 -5.18
CA GLU A 353 21.91 -1.38 -3.94
C GLU A 353 20.98 -2.57 -4.19
N ASN A 354 19.95 -2.40 -5.02
CA ASN A 354 19.04 -3.48 -5.40
C ASN A 354 19.77 -4.62 -6.14
N ARG A 355 20.80 -4.32 -6.96
CA ARG A 355 21.62 -5.36 -7.61
C ARG A 355 22.50 -6.12 -6.62
N ILE A 356 23.04 -5.45 -5.60
CA ILE A 356 23.95 -6.05 -4.60
C ILE A 356 23.18 -6.92 -3.59
N ARG A 357 21.95 -6.51 -3.22
CA ARG A 357 21.12 -7.24 -2.24
C ARG A 357 20.48 -8.52 -2.80
N ARG A 358 20.43 -8.67 -4.13
CA ARG A 358 19.91 -9.86 -4.82
C ARG A 358 21.00 -10.89 -5.02
#